data_AF-X1BBJ5-F1
#
_entry.id   AF-X1BBJ5-F1
#
_cell.length_a   1.000
_cell.length_b   1.000
_cell.length_c   1.000
_cell.angle_alpha   90.00
_cell.angle_beta   90.00
_cell.angle_gamma   90.00
#
_symmetry.space_group_name_H-M   'P 1'
#
loop_
_entity.id
_entity.type
_entity.pdbx_description
1 polymer ?
#
loop_
_entity_poly.entity_id
_entity_poly.type
_entity_poly.pdbx_seq_one_letter_code
_entity_poly.pdbx_strand_id
1 'polypeptide(L)'
;MCRQGKDIVYIPGVGATPGITNAMAKHAANQMDEVEDIQINFAAFRCPAPAPGLLVTFLWEFNPKTETRFYYKNGEYHLVGPLEGLKTVDYKGEIGVQEVCYIPHPETRTIPKSLGVNNVSVHGCFPPQAMNLAKTMLEWGLFDEVPFTYKGVETNTLDMMLELLLRSPRTKETPVWGYGLVVEVFGKKDSKDLKIKLWTEHPPMSEWGGKAAYYKNIAIP
;
A
#
# COMPACT_ATOMS: atom_id res chain seq x y z
N MET A 1 -16.71 -2.89 13.00
CA MET A 1 -17.57 -3.18 14.17
C MET A 1 -17.01 -2.44 15.38
N CYS A 2 -17.65 -1.33 15.76
CA CYS A 2 -17.37 -0.69 17.06
C CYS A 2 -17.92 -1.60 18.16
N ARG A 3 -17.09 -2.02 19.11
CA ARG A 3 -17.54 -2.82 20.26
C ARG A 3 -18.38 -1.93 21.19
N GLN A 4 -19.66 -2.25 21.35
CA GLN A 4 -20.51 -1.64 22.39
C GLN A 4 -20.13 -2.21 23.76
N GLY A 5 -19.88 -1.34 24.74
CA GLY A 5 -19.59 -1.73 26.13
C GLY A 5 -18.76 -0.73 26.94
N LYS A 6 -18.13 0.24 26.27
CA LYS A 6 -17.52 1.43 26.90
C LYS A 6 -17.93 2.63 26.06
N ASP A 7 -18.27 3.75 26.69
CA ASP A 7 -18.59 5.03 26.04
C ASP A 7 -17.31 5.65 25.45
N ILE A 8 -16.67 4.90 24.54
CA ILE A 8 -15.38 5.17 23.94
C ILE A 8 -15.53 4.93 22.45
N VAL A 9 -15.29 5.98 21.67
CA VAL A 9 -15.22 5.89 20.21
C VAL A 9 -13.80 5.49 19.82
N TYR A 10 -13.67 4.37 19.10
CA TYR A 10 -12.41 3.90 18.53
C TYR A 10 -12.43 4.07 17.02
N ILE A 11 -11.53 4.90 16.49
CA ILE A 11 -11.40 5.18 15.06
C ILE A 11 -10.06 4.61 14.57
N PRO A 12 -10.03 3.37 14.04
CA PRO A 12 -8.84 2.83 13.41
C PRO A 12 -8.64 3.40 12.00
N GLY A 13 -7.39 3.37 11.51
CA GLY A 13 -7.10 3.69 10.11
C GLY A 13 -7.31 5.16 9.77
N VAL A 14 -6.69 6.05 10.53
CA VAL A 14 -6.72 7.51 10.30
C VAL A 14 -5.37 7.97 9.76
N GLY A 15 -4.95 7.39 8.64
CA GLY A 15 -3.74 7.77 7.91
C GLY A 15 -3.99 7.90 6.42
N ALA A 16 -2.98 7.64 5.59
CA ALA A 16 -3.13 7.65 4.13
C ALA A 16 -3.88 6.41 3.63
N THR A 17 -3.37 5.21 3.94
CA THR A 17 -3.98 3.91 3.63
C THR A 17 -3.82 2.94 4.83
N PRO A 18 -4.89 2.58 5.57
CA PRO A 18 -6.26 3.09 5.49
C PRO A 18 -6.39 4.53 6.03
N GLY A 19 -7.42 5.22 5.55
CA GLY A 19 -7.87 6.52 6.04
C GLY A 19 -8.35 7.42 4.92
N ILE A 20 -7.47 8.26 4.36
CA ILE A 20 -7.80 9.16 3.24
C ILE A 20 -8.40 8.37 2.08
N THR A 21 -7.84 7.21 1.74
CA THR A 21 -8.38 6.35 0.66
C THR A 21 -9.78 5.84 0.94
N ASN A 22 -10.10 5.50 2.19
CA ASN A 22 -11.46 5.13 2.59
C ASN A 22 -12.43 6.31 2.45
N ALA A 23 -12.00 7.51 2.85
CA ALA A 23 -12.80 8.72 2.71
C ALA A 23 -13.04 9.08 1.23
N MET A 24 -12.01 9.00 0.40
CA MET A 24 -12.10 9.18 -1.07
C MET A 24 -13.06 8.16 -1.69
N ALA A 25 -12.88 6.88 -1.39
CA ALA A 25 -13.73 5.81 -1.90
C ALA A 25 -15.20 6.03 -1.54
N LYS A 26 -15.49 6.35 -0.27
CA LYS A 26 -16.85 6.65 0.19
C LYS A 26 -17.41 7.92 -0.48
N HIS A 27 -16.61 8.97 -0.60
CA HIS A 27 -17.04 10.22 -1.23
C HIS A 27 -17.44 10.03 -2.69
N ALA A 28 -16.67 9.25 -3.46
CA ALA A 28 -17.01 8.91 -4.83
C ALA A 28 -18.22 7.96 -4.91
N ALA A 29 -18.26 6.92 -4.08
CA ALA A 29 -19.37 5.96 -4.03
C ALA A 29 -20.73 6.62 -3.76
N ASN A 30 -20.77 7.63 -2.87
CA ASN A 30 -22.00 8.37 -2.55
C ASN A 30 -22.61 9.16 -3.72
N GLN A 31 -21.89 9.28 -4.85
CA GLN A 31 -22.36 9.98 -6.04
C GLN A 31 -22.93 9.03 -7.10
N MET A 32 -22.93 7.72 -6.83
CA MET A 32 -23.39 6.66 -7.72
C MET A 32 -24.63 5.98 -7.14
N ASP A 33 -25.48 5.47 -8.02
CA ASP A 33 -26.63 4.63 -7.62
C ASP A 33 -26.20 3.18 -7.41
N GLU A 34 -25.21 2.72 -8.19
CA GLU A 34 -24.58 1.40 -8.10
C GLU A 34 -23.07 1.57 -8.21
N VAL A 35 -22.31 0.95 -7.30
CA VAL A 35 -20.85 0.91 -7.38
C VAL A 35 -20.41 -0.46 -7.85
N GLU A 36 -19.70 -0.49 -8.97
CA GLU A 36 -19.22 -1.71 -9.60
C GLU A 36 -17.83 -2.09 -9.11
N ASP A 37 -16.90 -1.13 -9.03
CA ASP A 37 -15.49 -1.41 -8.68
C ASP A 37 -14.83 -0.23 -7.96
N ILE A 38 -14.01 -0.53 -6.96
CA ILE A 38 -13.18 0.44 -6.25
C ILE A 38 -11.72 0.03 -6.35
N GLN A 39 -10.92 0.88 -6.98
CA GLN A 39 -9.48 0.68 -7.12
C GLN A 39 -8.73 1.74 -6.33
N ILE A 40 -8.02 1.30 -5.30
CA ILE A 40 -7.10 2.14 -4.54
C ILE A 40 -5.70 1.91 -5.08
N ASN A 41 -4.99 3.00 -5.35
CA ASN A 41 -3.62 2.96 -5.83
C ASN A 41 -2.80 3.93 -4.99
N PHE A 42 -1.68 3.47 -4.44
CA PHE A 42 -0.79 4.34 -3.67
C PHE A 42 0.68 4.25 -4.09
N ALA A 43 1.40 5.33 -3.83
CA ALA A 43 2.84 5.41 -4.02
C ALA A 43 3.48 5.82 -2.69
N ALA A 44 3.95 4.84 -1.92
CA ALA A 44 4.59 5.07 -0.63
C ALA A 44 6.08 5.43 -0.86
N PHE A 45 6.32 6.66 -1.31
CA PHE A 45 7.64 7.14 -1.70
C PHE A 45 8.52 7.42 -0.47
N ARG A 46 9.12 6.34 0.04
CA ARG A 46 10.16 6.34 1.08
C ARG A 46 11.19 5.24 0.78
N CYS A 47 12.36 5.31 1.40
CA CYS A 47 13.38 4.26 1.28
C CYS A 47 12.91 2.92 1.92
N PRO A 48 13.55 1.77 1.66
CA PRO A 48 13.13 0.50 2.29
C PRO A 48 13.16 0.50 3.83
N ALA A 49 14.17 1.14 4.44
CA ALA A 49 14.49 1.04 5.86
C ALA A 49 14.62 2.40 6.57
N PRO A 50 13.61 3.29 6.53
CA PRO A 50 13.66 4.56 7.24
C PRO A 50 13.58 4.36 8.77
N ALA A 51 13.00 3.25 9.20
CA ALA A 51 12.98 2.73 10.56
C ALA A 51 12.88 1.20 10.51
N PRO A 52 13.30 0.45 11.55
CA PRO A 52 13.29 -1.01 11.52
C PRO A 52 11.91 -1.61 11.23
N GLY A 53 10.86 -1.10 11.89
CA GLY A 53 9.50 -1.58 11.66
C GLY A 53 9.00 -1.38 10.23
N LEU A 54 9.41 -0.30 9.56
CA LEU A 54 9.01 -0.04 8.16
C LEU A 54 9.74 -0.93 7.15
N LEU A 55 10.95 -1.40 7.48
CA LEU A 55 11.61 -2.43 6.69
C LEU A 55 10.91 -3.78 6.85
N VAL A 56 10.51 -4.15 8.07
CA VAL A 56 9.71 -5.36 8.31
C VAL A 56 8.41 -5.32 7.52
N THR A 57 7.70 -4.19 7.53
CA THR A 57 6.50 -4.00 6.70
C THR A 57 6.80 -4.16 5.22
N PHE A 58 7.86 -3.51 4.71
CA PHE A 58 8.26 -3.63 3.31
C PHE A 58 8.55 -5.08 2.92
N LEU A 59 9.30 -5.83 3.73
CA LEU A 59 9.61 -7.24 3.45
C LEU A 59 8.33 -8.10 3.50
N TRP A 60 7.45 -7.87 4.47
CA TRP A 60 6.16 -8.56 4.55
C TRP A 60 5.26 -8.29 3.34
N GLU A 61 5.22 -7.06 2.83
CA GLU A 61 4.41 -6.68 1.65
C GLU A 61 4.82 -7.45 0.39
N PHE A 62 6.09 -7.83 0.27
CA PHE A 62 6.63 -8.57 -0.87
C PHE A 62 6.91 -10.05 -0.59
N ASN A 63 6.79 -10.53 0.64
CA ASN A 63 7.02 -11.95 0.95
C ASN A 63 6.01 -12.84 0.17
N PRO A 64 6.47 -13.87 -0.58
CA PRO A 64 5.59 -14.78 -1.32
C PRO A 64 4.55 -15.48 -0.45
N LYS A 65 4.84 -15.70 0.84
CA LYS A 65 3.94 -16.38 1.79
C LYS A 65 2.88 -15.48 2.42
N THR A 66 2.81 -14.20 2.04
CA THR A 66 1.82 -13.29 2.62
C THR A 66 0.41 -13.59 2.12
N GLU A 67 -0.36 -14.32 2.93
CA GLU A 67 -1.73 -14.78 2.65
C GLU A 67 -2.78 -13.65 2.62
N THR A 68 -2.40 -12.43 3.00
CA THR A 68 -3.29 -11.27 2.99
C THR A 68 -3.16 -10.42 1.73
N ARG A 69 -2.36 -10.87 0.74
CA ARG A 69 -2.26 -10.22 -0.57
C ARG A 69 -3.35 -10.75 -1.48
N PHE A 70 -4.49 -10.08 -1.46
CA PHE A 70 -5.62 -10.42 -2.30
C PHE A 70 -6.39 -9.18 -2.74
N TYR A 71 -7.17 -9.33 -3.81
CA TYR A 71 -8.25 -8.40 -4.15
C TYR A 71 -9.61 -9.06 -3.89
N TYR A 72 -10.65 -8.24 -3.73
CA TYR A 72 -12.03 -8.70 -3.61
C TYR A 72 -12.71 -8.56 -4.97
N LYS A 73 -13.33 -9.61 -5.49
CA LYS A 73 -14.03 -9.58 -6.77
C LYS A 73 -15.20 -10.55 -6.77
N ASN A 74 -16.35 -10.10 -7.28
CA ASN A 74 -17.59 -10.87 -7.34
C ASN A 74 -18.00 -11.50 -6.01
N GLY A 75 -17.72 -10.83 -4.89
CA GLY A 75 -18.06 -11.34 -3.58
C GLY A 75 -17.00 -12.26 -2.94
N GLU A 76 -15.90 -12.56 -3.63
CA GLU A 76 -14.87 -13.52 -3.21
C GLU A 76 -13.47 -12.88 -3.10
N TYR A 77 -12.61 -13.46 -2.26
CA TYR A 77 -11.21 -13.04 -2.12
C TYR A 77 -10.32 -13.86 -3.06
N HIS A 78 -9.50 -13.17 -3.86
CA HIS A 78 -8.58 -13.78 -4.83
C HIS A 78 -7.14 -13.53 -4.39
N LEU A 79 -6.47 -14.59 -3.91
CA LEU A 79 -5.07 -14.53 -3.49
C LEU A 79 -4.15 -14.36 -4.71
N VAL A 80 -3.14 -13.49 -4.59
CA VAL A 80 -2.18 -13.20 -5.65
C VAL A 80 -0.75 -13.17 -5.12
N GLY A 81 0.20 -13.51 -6.00
CA GLY A 81 1.62 -13.42 -5.72
C GLY A 81 2.13 -11.97 -5.67
N PRO A 82 3.37 -11.77 -5.20
CA PRO A 82 4.03 -10.47 -5.26
C PRO A 82 4.28 -10.05 -6.71
N LEU A 83 4.23 -8.73 -6.96
CA LEU A 83 4.42 -8.13 -8.29
C LEU A 83 3.39 -8.54 -9.36
N GLU A 84 2.27 -9.15 -8.98
CA GLU A 84 1.13 -9.39 -9.86
C GLU A 84 0.21 -8.16 -9.97
N GLY A 85 -0.61 -8.11 -11.03
CA GLY A 85 -1.57 -7.02 -11.25
C GLY A 85 -0.93 -5.70 -11.67
N LEU A 86 0.19 -5.76 -12.41
CA LEU A 86 0.92 -4.58 -12.84
C LEU A 86 0.03 -3.66 -13.68
N LYS A 87 0.03 -2.38 -13.32
CA LYS A 87 -0.58 -1.31 -14.12
C LYS A 87 0.11 0.02 -13.87
N THR A 88 -0.07 0.95 -14.79
CA THR A 88 0.51 2.30 -14.69
C THR A 88 -0.47 3.28 -14.05
N VAL A 89 0.02 4.06 -13.09
CA VAL A 89 -0.74 5.11 -12.41
C VAL A 89 0.07 6.41 -12.41
N ASP A 90 -0.58 7.51 -12.77
CA ASP A 90 0.01 8.85 -12.73
C ASP A 90 -0.41 9.57 -11.44
N TYR A 91 0.57 9.78 -10.55
CA TYR A 91 0.44 10.47 -9.28
C TYR A 91 0.74 11.96 -9.36
N LYS A 92 1.10 12.48 -10.55
CA LYS A 92 1.53 13.87 -10.77
C LYS A 92 2.75 14.26 -9.92
N GLY A 93 3.15 15.53 -9.99
CA GLY A 93 4.21 16.10 -9.17
C GLY A 93 5.53 15.33 -9.21
N GLU A 94 6.24 15.31 -8.08
CA GLU A 94 7.56 14.69 -7.93
C GLU A 94 7.53 13.15 -7.97
N ILE A 95 6.37 12.52 -7.74
CA ILE A 95 6.19 11.07 -7.82
C ILE A 95 6.03 10.64 -9.28
N GLY A 96 5.24 11.39 -10.06
CA GLY A 96 5.01 11.15 -11.47
C GLY A 96 4.32 9.81 -11.76
N VAL A 97 4.66 9.24 -12.91
CA VAL A 97 4.06 7.99 -13.41
C VAL A 97 4.79 6.78 -12.85
N GLN A 98 4.06 5.86 -12.21
CA GLN A 98 4.60 4.66 -11.58
C GLN A 98 3.86 3.41 -12.03
N GLU A 99 4.57 2.29 -12.05
CA GLU A 99 3.97 0.96 -12.12
C GLU A 99 3.62 0.49 -10.70
N VAL A 100 2.41 -0.01 -10.52
CA VAL A 100 1.89 -0.49 -9.23
C VAL A 100 1.49 -1.96 -9.35
N CYS A 101 1.63 -2.72 -8.26
CA CYS A 101 1.19 -4.11 -8.16
C CYS A 101 0.23 -4.29 -6.98
N TYR A 102 -0.44 -5.44 -6.88
CA TYR A 102 -1.23 -5.74 -5.69
C TYR A 102 -0.37 -5.74 -4.41
N ILE A 103 -0.84 -5.08 -3.35
CA ILE A 103 -0.19 -5.04 -2.03
C ILE A 103 -1.17 -5.54 -0.96
N PRO A 104 -0.74 -6.36 0.01
CA PRO A 104 -1.60 -6.78 1.12
C PRO A 104 -2.07 -5.59 1.95
N HIS A 105 -3.38 -5.35 1.98
CA HIS A 105 -3.90 -4.13 2.59
C HIS A 105 -5.33 -4.31 3.16
N PRO A 106 -5.63 -3.79 4.37
CA PRO A 106 -6.94 -4.00 5.02
C PRO A 106 -8.15 -3.44 4.26
N GLU A 107 -8.00 -2.42 3.41
CA GLU A 107 -9.12 -1.85 2.63
C GLU A 107 -9.89 -2.91 1.83
N THR A 108 -9.21 -3.92 1.29
CA THR A 108 -9.86 -5.01 0.53
C THR A 108 -10.77 -5.87 1.39
N ARG A 109 -10.65 -5.83 2.72
CA ARG A 109 -11.54 -6.50 3.69
C ARG A 109 -12.60 -5.58 4.25
N THR A 110 -12.26 -4.31 4.47
CA THR A 110 -13.14 -3.36 5.17
C THR A 110 -14.11 -2.68 4.23
N ILE A 111 -13.66 -2.24 3.06
CA ILE A 111 -14.49 -1.49 2.09
C ILE A 111 -15.68 -2.33 1.60
N PRO A 112 -15.53 -3.61 1.21
CA PRO A 112 -16.68 -4.43 0.81
C PRO A 112 -17.78 -4.45 1.88
N LYS A 113 -17.39 -4.59 3.14
CA LYS A 113 -18.31 -4.66 4.27
C LYS A 113 -18.94 -3.30 4.59
N SER A 114 -18.17 -2.22 4.50
CA SER A 114 -18.63 -0.88 4.89
C SER A 114 -19.44 -0.16 3.80
N LEU A 115 -19.16 -0.44 2.53
CA LEU A 115 -19.82 0.20 1.39
C LEU A 115 -20.74 -0.76 0.61
N GLY A 116 -20.77 -2.05 0.94
CA GLY A 116 -21.64 -3.03 0.26
C GLY A 116 -21.23 -3.32 -1.18
N VAL A 117 -19.93 -3.22 -1.49
CA VAL A 117 -19.39 -3.38 -2.85
C VAL A 117 -18.75 -4.74 -3.06
N ASN A 118 -18.85 -5.26 -4.28
CA ASN A 118 -18.40 -6.63 -4.62
C ASN A 118 -17.02 -6.70 -5.28
N ASN A 119 -16.45 -5.55 -5.68
CA ASN A 119 -15.12 -5.48 -6.27
C ASN A 119 -14.29 -4.36 -5.61
N VAL A 120 -13.15 -4.75 -5.03
CA VAL A 120 -12.20 -3.83 -4.39
C VAL A 120 -10.78 -4.33 -4.63
N SER A 121 -9.91 -3.46 -5.12
CA SER A 121 -8.49 -3.75 -5.27
C SER A 121 -7.62 -2.66 -4.65
N VAL A 122 -6.47 -3.07 -4.13
CA VAL A 122 -5.43 -2.15 -3.64
C VAL A 122 -4.13 -2.47 -4.35
N HIS A 123 -3.58 -1.46 -5.02
CA HIS A 123 -2.28 -1.52 -5.66
C HIS A 123 -1.36 -0.49 -5.02
N GLY A 124 -0.07 -0.82 -4.97
CA GLY A 124 0.92 0.06 -4.40
C GLY A 124 2.26 -0.03 -5.12
N CYS A 125 3.08 1.00 -4.92
CA CYS A 125 4.49 0.99 -5.26
C CYS A 125 5.33 1.74 -4.23
N PHE A 126 6.63 1.49 -4.29
CA PHE A 126 7.69 2.22 -3.60
C PHE A 126 8.55 2.94 -4.65
N PRO A 127 9.54 3.78 -4.25
CA PRO A 127 10.47 4.37 -5.22
C PRO A 127 11.13 3.28 -6.07
N PRO A 128 11.47 3.53 -7.35
CA PRO A 128 11.94 2.49 -8.28
C PRO A 128 13.11 1.64 -7.74
N GLN A 129 14.04 2.27 -7.01
CA GLN A 129 15.15 1.58 -6.35
C GLN A 129 14.72 0.56 -5.30
N ALA A 130 13.65 0.83 -4.55
CA ALA A 130 13.08 -0.09 -3.57
C ALA A 130 12.32 -1.22 -4.26
N MET A 131 11.54 -0.90 -5.31
CA MET A 131 10.88 -1.94 -6.12
C MET A 131 11.89 -2.90 -6.76
N ASN A 132 13.01 -2.37 -7.27
CA ASN A 132 14.10 -3.19 -7.79
C ASN A 132 14.71 -4.10 -6.71
N LEU A 133 14.90 -3.61 -5.49
CA LEU A 133 15.36 -4.44 -4.37
C LEU A 133 14.39 -5.60 -4.08
N ALA A 134 13.08 -5.32 -3.98
CA ALA A 134 12.07 -6.36 -3.75
C ALA A 134 12.08 -7.40 -4.87
N LYS A 135 12.13 -6.94 -6.13
CA LYS A 135 12.22 -7.81 -7.31
C LYS A 135 13.46 -8.70 -7.27
N THR A 136 14.64 -8.15 -7.00
CA THR A 136 15.87 -8.93 -6.87
C THR A 136 15.76 -9.93 -5.71
N MET A 137 15.24 -9.53 -4.56
CA MET A 137 15.05 -10.47 -3.45
C MET A 137 14.11 -11.63 -3.81
N LEU A 138 13.04 -11.35 -4.56
CA LEU A 138 12.12 -12.38 -5.05
C LEU A 138 12.79 -13.32 -6.05
N GLU A 139 13.43 -12.77 -7.09
CA GLU A 139 14.07 -13.54 -8.17
C GLU A 139 15.13 -14.51 -7.65
N TRP A 140 15.83 -14.14 -6.57
CA TRP A 140 16.92 -14.92 -5.99
C TRP A 140 16.53 -15.71 -4.74
N GLY A 141 15.23 -15.79 -4.40
CA GLY A 141 14.76 -16.58 -3.26
C GLY A 141 15.20 -16.03 -1.89
N LEU A 142 15.48 -14.73 -1.79
CA LEU A 142 15.98 -14.09 -0.56
C LEU A 142 14.88 -13.77 0.47
N PHE A 143 13.65 -14.21 0.20
CA PHE A 143 12.54 -14.27 1.17
C PHE A 143 12.44 -15.63 1.87
N ASP A 144 13.41 -16.52 1.66
CA ASP A 144 13.42 -17.84 2.27
C ASP A 144 13.51 -17.78 3.81
N GLU A 145 12.66 -18.56 4.47
CA GLU A 145 12.55 -18.67 5.92
C GLU A 145 12.91 -20.08 6.42
N VAL A 146 13.52 -20.92 5.57
CA VAL A 146 13.98 -22.25 5.97
C VAL A 146 15.13 -22.09 6.97
N PRO A 147 15.02 -22.63 8.20
CA PRO A 147 16.07 -22.50 9.20
C PRO A 147 17.39 -23.18 8.78
N PHE A 148 18.51 -22.53 9.08
CA PHE A 148 19.85 -23.09 8.98
C PHE A 148 20.77 -22.51 10.07
N THR A 149 21.94 -23.12 10.27
CA THR A 149 22.92 -22.64 11.25
C THR A 149 24.10 -21.96 10.55
N TYR A 150 24.37 -20.70 10.90
CA TYR A 150 25.55 -19.97 10.47
C TYR A 150 26.40 -19.60 11.69
N LYS A 151 27.63 -20.11 11.75
CA LYS A 151 28.58 -19.85 12.86
C LYS A 151 27.99 -20.09 14.26
N GLY A 152 27.19 -21.14 14.40
CA GLY A 152 26.55 -21.50 15.69
C GLY A 152 25.30 -20.70 16.04
N VAL A 153 24.81 -19.82 15.16
CA VAL A 153 23.54 -19.10 15.32
C VAL A 153 22.52 -19.70 14.35
N GLU A 154 21.35 -20.06 14.87
CA GLU A 154 20.19 -20.45 14.06
C GLU A 154 19.56 -19.20 13.43
N THR A 155 19.33 -19.23 12.12
CA THR A 155 18.81 -18.11 11.33
C THR A 155 18.10 -18.65 10.08
N ASN A 156 17.50 -17.76 9.29
CA ASN A 156 17.11 -18.04 7.91
C ASN A 156 17.61 -16.92 6.97
N THR A 157 17.34 -17.04 5.67
CA THR A 157 17.81 -16.08 4.66
C THR A 157 17.16 -14.72 4.85
N LEU A 158 15.85 -14.67 5.07
CA LEU A 158 15.10 -13.43 5.26
C LEU A 158 15.59 -12.63 6.49
N ASP A 159 15.87 -13.30 7.60
CA ASP A 159 16.40 -12.66 8.82
C ASP A 159 17.81 -12.09 8.59
N MET A 160 18.68 -12.81 7.87
CA MET A 160 19.99 -12.26 7.49
C MET A 160 19.84 -11.05 6.56
N MET A 161 18.90 -11.10 5.61
CA MET A 161 18.61 -9.98 4.71
C MET A 161 18.08 -8.76 5.47
N LEU A 162 17.17 -8.96 6.42
CA LEU A 162 16.68 -7.90 7.30
C LEU A 162 17.86 -7.17 7.97
N GLU A 163 18.77 -7.90 8.61
CA GLU A 163 19.94 -7.32 9.28
C GLU A 163 20.89 -6.58 8.32
N LEU A 164 21.18 -7.16 7.15
CA LEU A 164 22.02 -6.51 6.13
C LEU A 164 21.39 -5.21 5.64
N LEU A 165 20.09 -5.23 5.36
CA LEU A 165 19.34 -4.07 4.88
C LEU A 165 19.21 -2.99 5.95
N LEU A 166 19.08 -3.33 7.23
CA LEU A 166 19.08 -2.34 8.33
C LEU A 166 20.41 -1.59 8.46
N ARG A 167 21.52 -2.24 8.13
CA ARG A 167 22.87 -1.67 8.25
C ARG A 167 23.26 -0.84 7.04
N SER A 168 22.76 -1.18 5.86
CA SER A 168 23.10 -0.51 4.61
C SER A 168 22.65 0.96 4.60
N PRO A 169 23.54 1.94 4.31
CA PRO A 169 23.11 3.32 4.13
C PRO A 169 22.18 3.51 2.93
N ARG A 170 22.29 2.66 1.89
CA ARG A 170 21.49 2.76 0.67
C ARG A 170 20.01 2.48 0.88
N THR A 171 19.64 1.73 1.90
CA THR A 171 18.24 1.44 2.23
C THR A 171 17.58 2.54 3.06
N LYS A 172 18.34 3.57 3.46
CA LYS A 172 17.90 4.67 4.34
C LYS A 172 17.65 5.98 3.59
N GLU A 173 17.97 6.03 2.31
CA GLU A 173 17.84 7.22 1.48
C GLU A 173 16.99 6.95 0.24
N THR A 174 16.30 7.99 -0.22
CA THR A 174 15.61 8.03 -1.51
C THR A 174 15.61 9.47 -2.03
N PRO A 175 15.68 9.70 -3.35
CA PRO A 175 15.67 11.05 -3.91
C PRO A 175 14.37 11.81 -3.63
N VAL A 176 13.24 11.10 -3.61
CA VAL A 176 11.90 11.67 -3.40
C VAL A 176 11.28 11.05 -2.15
N TRP A 177 10.75 11.90 -1.27
CA TRP A 177 9.96 11.53 -0.10
C TRP A 177 8.54 12.09 -0.24
N GLY A 178 7.54 11.21 -0.33
CA GLY A 178 6.16 11.62 -0.54
C GLY A 178 5.19 10.45 -0.46
N TYR A 179 3.89 10.74 -0.50
CA TYR A 179 2.86 9.71 -0.54
C TYR A 179 1.79 10.10 -1.54
N GLY A 180 1.71 9.36 -2.65
CA GLY A 180 0.71 9.59 -3.68
C GLY A 180 -0.51 8.70 -3.46
N LEU A 181 -1.71 9.24 -3.55
CA LEU A 181 -2.96 8.47 -3.51
C LEU A 181 -3.75 8.73 -4.78
N VAL A 182 -4.26 7.66 -5.38
CA VAL A 182 -5.21 7.72 -6.50
C VAL A 182 -6.29 6.67 -6.25
N VAL A 183 -7.53 7.12 -6.11
CA VAL A 183 -8.70 6.25 -5.96
C VAL A 183 -9.59 6.40 -7.19
N GLU A 184 -9.89 5.29 -7.84
CA GLU A 184 -10.81 5.22 -8.97
C GLU A 184 -12.02 4.40 -8.56
N VAL A 185 -13.21 4.98 -8.69
CA VAL A 185 -14.47 4.30 -8.44
C VAL A 185 -15.24 4.26 -9.75
N PHE A 186 -15.74 3.08 -10.08
CA PHE A 186 -16.54 2.79 -11.27
C PHE A 186 -17.92 2.34 -10.83
N GLY A 187 -18.94 2.78 -11.56
CA GLY A 187 -20.32 2.46 -11.24
C GLY A 187 -21.29 3.11 -12.21
N LYS A 188 -22.53 3.28 -11.76
CA LYS A 188 -23.60 3.88 -12.56
C LYS A 188 -24.29 5.01 -11.82
N LYS A 189 -24.70 6.03 -12.60
CA LYS A 189 -25.58 7.11 -12.16
C LYS A 189 -26.62 7.36 -13.24
N ASP A 190 -27.90 7.32 -12.88
CA ASP A 190 -29.02 7.48 -13.83
C ASP A 190 -28.91 6.51 -15.03
N SER A 191 -28.58 5.25 -14.73
CA SER A 191 -28.33 4.16 -15.70
C SER A 191 -27.18 4.39 -16.70
N LYS A 192 -26.34 5.41 -16.48
CA LYS A 192 -25.13 5.67 -17.28
C LYS A 192 -23.88 5.30 -16.50
N ASP A 193 -22.89 4.76 -17.21
CA ASP A 193 -21.58 4.47 -16.61
C ASP A 193 -20.92 5.76 -16.14
N LEU A 194 -20.41 5.73 -14.91
CA LEU A 194 -19.71 6.83 -14.26
C LEU A 194 -18.39 6.33 -13.68
N LYS A 195 -17.31 7.04 -14.00
CA LYS A 195 -16.00 6.88 -13.37
C LYS A 195 -15.65 8.15 -12.61
N ILE A 196 -15.38 8.03 -11.32
CA ILE A 196 -14.84 9.12 -10.51
C ILE A 196 -13.39 8.76 -10.14
N LYS A 197 -12.46 9.65 -10.47
CA LYS A 197 -11.05 9.55 -10.10
C LYS A 197 -10.71 10.68 -9.14
N LEU A 198 -10.23 10.31 -7.95
CA LEU A 198 -9.74 11.22 -6.92
C LEU A 198 -8.25 10.98 -6.74
N TRP A 199 -7.48 12.04 -6.48
CA TRP A 199 -6.07 11.95 -6.15
C TRP A 199 -5.69 12.98 -5.09
N THR A 200 -4.58 12.75 -4.40
CA THR A 200 -3.99 13.77 -3.53
C THR A 200 -2.90 14.55 -4.26
N GLU A 201 -2.75 15.81 -3.86
CA GLU A 201 -1.60 16.64 -4.17
C GLU A 201 -1.15 17.33 -2.88
N HIS A 202 0.16 17.42 -2.71
CA HIS A 202 0.78 17.96 -1.51
C HIS A 202 1.99 18.80 -1.92
N PRO A 203 2.38 19.80 -1.12
CA PRO A 203 3.61 20.54 -1.34
C PRO A 203 4.83 19.62 -1.51
N PRO A 204 5.80 20.00 -2.36
CA PRO A 204 6.98 19.20 -2.65
C PRO A 204 7.83 18.97 -1.40
N MET A 205 8.69 17.95 -1.42
CA MET A 205 9.50 17.62 -0.25
C MET A 205 10.44 18.76 0.17
N SER A 206 10.84 19.63 -0.76
CA SER A 206 11.63 20.84 -0.48
C SER A 206 10.91 21.82 0.45
N GLU A 207 9.58 21.92 0.36
CA GLU A 207 8.74 22.75 1.23
C GLU A 207 8.33 22.00 2.51
N TRP A 208 8.15 20.68 2.41
CA TRP A 208 7.68 19.86 3.52
C TRP A 208 8.76 19.29 4.44
N GLY A 209 10.02 19.72 4.27
CA GLY A 209 11.12 19.40 5.20
C GLY A 209 11.86 18.11 4.84
N GLY A 210 12.05 17.87 3.54
CA GLY A 210 12.76 16.72 3.00
C GLY A 210 12.09 15.41 3.38
N LYS A 211 12.78 14.58 4.17
CA LYS A 211 12.29 13.25 4.60
C LYS A 211 10.96 13.31 5.34
N ALA A 212 10.70 14.43 6.04
CA ALA A 212 9.45 14.64 6.78
C ALA A 212 8.21 14.63 5.88
N ALA A 213 8.36 14.92 4.58
CA ALA A 213 7.25 14.97 3.64
C ALA A 213 6.45 13.66 3.61
N TYR A 214 7.11 12.50 3.51
CA TYR A 214 6.43 11.19 3.55
C TYR A 214 5.50 11.05 4.77
N TYR A 215 6.00 11.39 5.95
CA TYR A 215 5.23 11.25 7.20
C TYR A 215 4.11 12.28 7.31
N LYS A 216 4.33 13.51 6.81
CA LYS A 216 3.30 14.55 6.77
C LYS A 216 2.11 14.16 5.89
N ASN A 217 2.35 13.53 4.74
CA ASN A 217 1.28 12.99 3.90
C ASN A 217 0.39 11.96 4.63
N ILE A 218 0.95 11.26 5.62
CA ILE A 218 0.20 10.26 6.41
C ILE A 218 -0.51 10.91 7.60
N ALA A 219 0.17 11.85 8.27
CA ALA A 219 -0.29 12.44 9.53
C ALA A 219 -1.22 13.64 9.38
N ILE A 220 -1.22 14.28 8.20
CA ILE A 220 -2.06 15.44 7.87
C ILE A 220 -3.01 15.02 6.75
N PRO A 221 -4.13 14.35 7.10
CA PRO A 221 -5.12 13.89 6.14
C PRO A 221 -5.91 15.03 5.48
#